data_AF-A0A554NA84-F1
#
_entry.id   AF-A0A554NA84-F1
#
_cell.length_a   1.000
_cell.length_b   1.000
_cell.length_c   1.000
_cell.angle_alpha   90.00
_cell.angle_beta   90.00
_cell.angle_gamma   90.00
#
_symmetry.space_group_name_H-M   'P 1'
#
loop_
_entity.id
_entity.type
_entity.pdbx_description
1 polymer ?
#
loop_
_entity_poly.entity_id
_entity_poly.type
_entity_poly.pdbx_seq_one_letter_code
_entity_poly.pdbx_strand_id
1 'polypeptide(L)'
;MGKVSIALRGWRFDEEEVFTEEGELRSIDEVSPDTRDRLVRLSVVAGQPCSACWLIHGDEDIQECNVARVVYGEPLHEVILCNDHEPDFLYWYQEAGGSQYRGEAETFEEAFQEWFADGNRAPEGYEGMQHVETDPDSVPQPDAEVEQDTLEEAIAELDDEERQALETDFGDLDI
;
A
#
# COMPACT_ATOMS: atom_id res chain seq x y z
N MET A 1 -0.63 22.04 5.36
CA MET A 1 -0.39 20.68 5.83
C MET A 1 -1.63 19.81 5.67
N GLY A 2 -1.96 19.54 4.40
CA GLY A 2 -2.96 18.55 4.03
C GLY A 2 -2.42 17.15 4.26
N LYS A 3 -3.31 16.17 4.40
CA LYS A 3 -2.94 14.75 4.37
C LYS A 3 -3.49 14.11 3.12
N VAL A 4 -2.64 13.40 2.42
CA VAL A 4 -2.96 12.74 1.15
C VAL A 4 -2.76 11.24 1.27
N SER A 5 -3.45 10.50 0.41
CA SER A 5 -3.21 9.07 0.18
C SER A 5 -2.77 8.92 -1.28
N ILE A 6 -1.82 8.03 -1.54
CA ILE A 6 -1.22 7.82 -2.87
C ILE A 6 -1.49 6.38 -3.28
N ALA A 7 -2.01 6.18 -4.49
CA ALA A 7 -2.42 4.89 -5.09
C ALA A 7 -3.52 4.11 -4.34
N LEU A 8 -3.35 3.87 -3.04
CA LEU A 8 -4.29 3.20 -2.15
C LEU A 8 -4.72 4.15 -1.03
N ARG A 9 -5.98 4.05 -0.60
CA ARG A 9 -6.47 4.72 0.62
C ARG A 9 -5.83 4.08 1.85
N GLY A 10 -5.73 4.82 2.96
CA GLY A 10 -5.31 4.27 4.26
C GLY A 10 -4.05 4.94 4.79
N TRP A 11 -2.89 4.67 4.20
CA TRP A 11 -1.66 5.41 4.53
C TRP A 11 -1.82 6.89 4.18
N ARG A 12 -1.38 7.73 5.11
CA ARG A 12 -1.60 9.18 5.12
C ARG A 12 -0.25 9.87 5.15
N PHE A 13 0.08 10.54 4.06
CA PHE A 13 1.32 11.29 3.91
C PHE A 13 1.09 12.77 4.18
N ASP A 14 2.12 13.45 4.65
CA ASP A 14 2.12 14.91 4.63
C ASP A 14 2.28 15.41 3.20
N GLU A 15 1.32 16.18 2.70
CA GLU A 15 1.35 16.69 1.32
C GLU A 15 2.63 17.48 1.02
N GLU A 16 3.12 18.27 1.98
CA GLU A 16 4.32 19.10 1.82
C GLU A 16 5.62 18.27 1.86
N GLU A 17 5.55 17.06 2.44
CA GLU A 17 6.65 16.11 2.48
C GLU A 17 6.77 15.29 1.20
N VAL A 18 5.66 15.01 0.51
CA VAL A 18 5.68 14.18 -0.72
C VAL A 18 5.61 14.98 -2.01
N PHE A 19 5.06 16.20 -1.99
CA PHE A 19 4.94 17.05 -3.16
C PHE A 19 5.78 18.33 -3.04
N THR A 20 6.28 18.79 -4.18
CA THR A 20 6.86 20.12 -4.35
C THR A 20 5.76 21.19 -4.34
N GLU A 21 6.12 22.48 -4.25
CA GLU A 21 5.15 23.57 -4.34
C GLU A 21 4.43 23.64 -5.70
N GLU A 22 5.03 23.01 -6.73
CA GLU A 22 4.49 22.90 -8.08
C GLU A 22 3.56 21.69 -8.26
N GLY A 23 3.41 20.86 -7.22
CA GLY A 23 2.56 19.67 -7.22
C GLY A 23 3.21 18.43 -7.83
N GLU A 24 4.52 18.46 -8.07
CA GLU A 24 5.29 17.31 -8.54
C GLU A 24 5.73 16.45 -7.36
N LEU A 25 5.93 15.15 -7.57
CA LEU A 25 6.49 14.28 -6.52
C LEU A 25 7.93 14.70 -6.22
N ARG A 26 8.24 14.79 -4.93
CA ARG A 26 9.62 14.99 -4.47
C ARG A 26 10.46 13.75 -4.74
N SER A 27 11.77 13.97 -4.80
CA SER A 27 12.71 12.86 -4.91
C SER A 27 12.72 12.04 -3.61
N ILE A 28 13.06 10.77 -3.74
CA ILE A 28 12.98 9.79 -2.65
C ILE A 28 14.03 10.03 -1.54
N ASP A 29 15.11 10.74 -1.86
CA ASP A 29 16.14 11.18 -0.92
C ASP A 29 15.73 12.43 -0.12
N GLU A 30 14.69 13.14 -0.55
CA GLU A 30 14.20 14.36 0.11
C GLU A 30 13.11 14.07 1.17
N VAL A 31 12.56 12.86 1.18
CA VAL A 31 11.48 12.45 2.11
C VAL A 31 12.04 11.70 3.30
N SER A 32 11.27 11.59 4.38
CA SER A 32 11.70 10.78 5.53
C SER A 32 11.84 9.30 5.15
N PRO A 33 12.74 8.53 5.80
CA PRO A 33 12.91 7.10 5.52
C PRO A 33 11.60 6.31 5.62
N ASP A 34 10.77 6.62 6.62
CA ASP A 34 9.46 6.00 6.84
C ASP A 34 8.44 6.33 5.73
N THR A 35 8.46 7.56 5.21
CA THR A 35 7.67 7.94 4.03
C THR A 35 8.17 7.23 2.78
N ARG A 36 9.48 7.21 2.57
CA ARG A 36 10.14 6.51 1.46
C ARG A 36 9.74 5.04 1.43
N ASP A 37 9.87 4.32 2.53
CA ASP A 37 9.60 2.88 2.59
C ASP A 37 8.15 2.58 2.24
N ARG A 38 7.21 3.43 2.68
CA ARG A 38 5.80 3.33 2.29
C ARG A 38 5.56 3.65 0.82
N LEU A 39 6.21 4.65 0.25
CA LEU A 39 6.08 4.99 -1.17
C LEU A 39 6.61 3.86 -2.07
N VAL A 40 7.78 3.30 -1.73
CA VAL A 40 8.33 2.12 -2.43
C VAL A 40 7.40 0.93 -2.27
N ARG A 41 6.87 0.68 -1.08
CA ARG A 41 5.95 -0.43 -0.87
C ARG A 41 4.66 -0.25 -1.69
N LEU A 42 4.12 0.97 -1.76
CA LEU A 42 2.94 1.29 -2.56
C LEU A 42 3.13 1.02 -4.05
N SER A 43 4.33 1.23 -4.63
CA SER A 43 4.55 0.91 -6.05
C SER A 43 4.45 -0.60 -6.33
N VAL A 44 4.71 -1.44 -5.32
CA VAL A 44 4.58 -2.90 -5.41
C VAL A 44 3.14 -3.36 -5.19
N VAL A 45 2.46 -2.80 -4.18
CA VAL A 45 1.10 -3.26 -3.80
C VAL A 45 -0.03 -2.59 -4.58
N ALA A 46 0.24 -1.45 -5.21
CA ALA A 46 -0.74 -0.83 -6.11
C ALA A 46 -1.04 -1.76 -7.29
N GLY A 47 -2.32 -1.98 -7.56
CA GLY A 47 -2.75 -2.90 -8.62
C GLY A 47 -2.75 -4.38 -8.25
N GLN A 48 -2.23 -4.76 -7.07
CA GLN A 48 -2.28 -6.14 -6.59
C GLN A 48 -3.71 -6.58 -6.27
N PRO A 49 -4.01 -7.89 -6.32
CA PRO A 49 -5.30 -8.40 -5.89
C PRO A 49 -5.53 -8.13 -4.40
N CYS A 50 -6.78 -7.90 -4.04
CA CYS A 50 -7.23 -7.86 -2.65
C CYS A 50 -6.85 -9.15 -1.91
N SER A 51 -6.22 -9.03 -0.73
CA SER A 51 -5.79 -10.17 0.09
C SER A 51 -6.95 -11.12 0.39
N ALA A 52 -8.13 -10.59 0.71
CA ALA A 52 -9.32 -11.38 0.98
C ALA A 52 -9.88 -12.09 -0.28
N CYS A 53 -9.83 -11.43 -1.45
CA CYS A 53 -10.18 -12.10 -2.71
C CYS A 53 -9.23 -13.26 -3.00
N TRP A 54 -7.92 -13.05 -2.81
CA TRP A 54 -6.92 -14.08 -3.01
C TRP A 54 -7.14 -15.28 -2.08
N LEU A 55 -7.55 -15.06 -0.82
CA LEU A 55 -7.93 -16.17 0.08
C LEU A 55 -9.15 -16.97 -0.39
N ILE A 56 -10.04 -16.38 -1.19
CA ILE A 56 -11.24 -17.05 -1.72
C ILE A 56 -10.92 -17.81 -3.02
N HIS A 57 -10.20 -17.16 -3.94
CA HIS A 57 -10.00 -17.64 -5.30
C HIS A 57 -8.66 -18.35 -5.51
N GLY A 58 -7.67 -18.04 -4.69
CA GLY A 58 -6.29 -18.52 -4.84
C GLY A 58 -5.63 -18.04 -6.14
N ASP A 59 -4.44 -18.57 -6.41
CA ASP A 59 -3.66 -18.21 -7.60
C ASP A 59 -4.28 -18.72 -8.90
N GLU A 60 -5.05 -19.82 -8.85
CA GLU A 60 -5.65 -20.44 -10.03
C GLU A 60 -6.72 -19.53 -10.68
N ASP A 61 -7.45 -18.78 -9.86
CA ASP A 61 -8.56 -17.92 -10.28
C ASP A 61 -8.29 -16.43 -9.98
N ILE A 62 -7.03 -15.99 -10.07
CA ILE A 62 -6.63 -14.61 -9.74
C ILE A 62 -7.37 -13.52 -10.54
N GLN A 63 -7.89 -13.87 -11.72
CA GLN A 63 -8.68 -12.95 -12.57
C GLN A 63 -10.04 -12.60 -11.96
N GLU A 64 -10.54 -13.42 -11.03
CA GLU A 64 -11.77 -13.16 -10.27
C GLU A 64 -11.53 -12.24 -9.06
N CYS A 65 -10.26 -11.96 -8.73
CA CYS A 65 -9.91 -11.06 -7.64
C CYS A 65 -10.12 -9.59 -8.05
N ASN A 66 -10.81 -8.84 -7.19
CA ASN A 66 -10.84 -7.39 -7.28
C ASN A 66 -9.47 -6.79 -6.92
N VAL A 67 -9.09 -5.71 -7.60
CA VAL A 67 -7.87 -4.94 -7.30
C VAL A 67 -8.00 -4.24 -5.95
N ALA A 68 -6.91 -4.19 -5.19
CA ALA A 68 -6.84 -3.47 -3.93
C ALA A 68 -7.06 -1.96 -4.11
N ARG A 69 -7.78 -1.35 -3.16
CA ARG A 69 -8.12 0.08 -3.11
C ARG A 69 -7.77 0.72 -1.76
N VAL A 70 -7.56 -0.07 -0.72
CA VAL A 70 -7.15 0.39 0.62
C VAL A 70 -5.99 -0.46 1.14
N VAL A 71 -5.14 0.14 1.97
CA VAL A 71 -4.02 -0.49 2.67
C VAL A 71 -4.08 -0.17 4.17
N TYR A 72 -3.85 -1.18 5.00
CA TYR A 72 -3.75 -1.05 6.46
C TYR A 72 -2.56 -1.83 7.00
N GLY A 73 -1.98 -1.37 8.10
CA GLY A 73 -0.82 -2.01 8.72
C GLY A 73 0.48 -1.27 8.43
N GLU A 74 1.59 -1.95 8.66
CA GLU A 74 2.95 -1.45 8.40
C GLU A 74 3.50 -2.06 7.12
N PRO A 75 4.49 -1.43 6.44
CA PRO A 75 5.13 -2.01 5.27
C PRO A 75 5.62 -3.44 5.51
N LEU A 76 5.43 -4.30 4.51
CA LEU A 76 5.71 -5.74 4.52
C LEU A 76 4.76 -6.59 5.38
N HIS A 77 3.87 -5.94 6.13
CA HIS A 77 2.88 -6.58 6.99
C HIS A 77 1.52 -5.89 6.85
N GLU A 78 1.16 -5.60 5.60
CA GLU A 78 -0.04 -4.84 5.28
C GLU A 78 -1.17 -5.72 4.76
N VAL A 79 -2.39 -5.34 5.11
CA VAL A 79 -3.61 -5.90 4.55
C VAL A 79 -4.11 -4.95 3.47
N ILE A 80 -4.16 -5.43 2.22
CA ILE A 80 -4.67 -4.68 1.07
C ILE A 80 -6.02 -5.20 0.62
N LEU A 81 -7.03 -4.33 0.49
CA LEU A 81 -8.41 -4.75 0.28
C LEU A 81 -9.10 -3.97 -0.82
N CYS A 82 -10.05 -4.63 -1.49
CA CYS A 82 -11.03 -3.97 -2.35
C CYS A 82 -12.19 -3.41 -1.51
N ASN A 83 -13.05 -2.59 -2.13
CA ASN A 83 -14.21 -1.99 -1.46
C ASN A 83 -15.17 -3.02 -0.85
N ASP A 84 -15.27 -4.22 -1.44
CA ASP A 84 -16.19 -5.26 -0.98
C ASP A 84 -15.71 -5.93 0.31
N HIS A 85 -14.39 -6.04 0.51
CA HIS A 85 -13.78 -6.72 1.66
C HIS A 85 -13.26 -5.78 2.74
N GLU A 86 -13.16 -4.47 2.45
CA GLU A 86 -12.82 -3.46 3.46
C GLU A 86 -13.78 -3.48 4.68
N PRO A 87 -15.12 -3.63 4.52
CA PRO A 87 -16.04 -3.73 5.66
C PRO A 87 -15.74 -4.90 6.61
N ASP A 88 -15.35 -6.06 6.06
CA ASP A 88 -14.98 -7.25 6.86
C ASP A 88 -13.78 -6.96 7.75
N PHE A 89 -12.77 -6.31 7.19
CA PHE A 89 -11.59 -5.88 7.93
C PHE A 89 -11.92 -4.84 8.99
N LEU A 90 -12.74 -3.84 8.67
CA LEU A 90 -13.12 -2.81 9.63
C LEU A 90 -13.90 -3.39 10.80
N TYR A 91 -14.82 -4.32 10.54
CA TYR A 91 -15.52 -5.05 11.58
C TYR A 91 -14.55 -5.87 12.43
N TRP A 92 -13.65 -6.63 11.79
CA TRP A 92 -12.64 -7.40 12.50
C TRP A 92 -11.81 -6.52 13.43
N TYR A 93 -11.29 -5.41 12.90
CA TYR A 93 -10.42 -4.50 13.63
C TYR A 93 -11.15 -3.81 14.78
N GLN A 94 -12.35 -3.29 14.55
CA GLN A 94 -13.07 -2.47 15.52
C GLN A 94 -13.84 -3.30 16.56
N GLU A 95 -14.38 -4.45 16.16
CA GLU A 95 -15.38 -5.17 16.95
C GLU A 95 -15.04 -6.63 17.23
N ALA A 96 -14.35 -7.32 16.31
CA ALA A 96 -13.99 -8.73 16.47
C ALA A 96 -12.61 -8.96 17.12
N GLY A 97 -12.01 -7.92 17.70
CA GLY A 97 -10.77 -8.02 18.46
C GLY A 97 -9.48 -7.74 17.65
N GLY A 98 -9.56 -7.38 16.38
CA GLY A 98 -8.36 -7.09 15.56
C GLY A 98 -7.54 -5.91 16.07
N SER A 99 -8.16 -4.96 16.77
CA SER A 99 -7.46 -3.81 17.37
C SER A 99 -6.35 -4.18 18.38
N GLN A 100 -6.35 -5.41 18.92
CA GLN A 100 -5.30 -5.88 19.82
C GLN A 100 -3.93 -6.02 19.13
N TYR A 101 -3.92 -6.26 17.82
CA TYR A 101 -2.71 -6.41 17.00
C TYR A 101 -2.14 -5.07 16.52
N ARG A 102 -2.65 -3.93 17.02
CA ARG A 102 -2.15 -2.61 16.63
C ARG A 102 -0.69 -2.45 17.05
N GLY A 103 0.19 -2.24 16.08
CA GLY A 103 1.64 -2.08 16.29
C GLY A 103 2.39 -3.41 16.42
N GLU A 104 1.71 -4.54 16.21
CA GLU A 104 2.35 -5.85 16.09
C GLU A 104 2.43 -6.22 14.61
N ALA A 105 3.38 -5.63 13.88
CA ALA A 105 3.48 -5.78 12.42
C ALA A 105 3.44 -7.25 11.99
N GLU A 106 4.31 -8.09 12.55
CA GLU A 106 4.46 -9.50 12.17
C GLU A 106 3.16 -10.32 12.29
N THR A 107 2.28 -9.99 13.25
CA THR A 107 1.06 -10.77 13.51
C THR A 107 -0.20 -10.11 12.94
N PHE A 108 -0.14 -8.84 12.56
CA PHE A 108 -1.31 -8.05 12.16
C PHE A 108 -2.01 -8.62 10.92
N GLU A 109 -1.22 -8.83 9.86
CA GLU A 109 -1.72 -9.35 8.59
C GLU A 109 -2.22 -10.78 8.75
N GLU A 110 -1.41 -11.65 9.34
CA GLU A 110 -1.73 -13.06 9.55
C GLU A 110 -3.01 -13.23 10.37
N ALA A 111 -3.20 -12.45 11.44
CA ALA A 111 -4.38 -12.53 12.28
C ALA A 111 -5.68 -12.16 11.54
N PHE A 112 -5.63 -11.18 10.63
CA PHE A 112 -6.79 -10.88 9.78
C PHE A 112 -7.04 -12.01 8.78
N GLN A 113 -5.99 -12.50 8.12
CA GLN A 113 -6.10 -13.56 7.12
C GLN A 113 -6.66 -14.85 7.73
N GLU A 114 -6.18 -15.26 8.91
CA GLU A 114 -6.68 -16.41 9.65
C GLU A 114 -8.16 -16.22 10.02
N TRP A 115 -8.51 -15.07 10.60
CA TRP A 115 -9.89 -14.76 10.95
C TRP A 115 -10.81 -14.82 9.73
N PHE A 116 -10.38 -14.30 8.59
CA PHE A 116 -11.15 -14.31 7.35
C PHE A 116 -11.25 -15.71 6.74
N ALA A 117 -10.16 -16.49 6.75
CA ALA A 117 -10.10 -17.86 6.26
C ALA A 117 -11.00 -18.82 7.06
N ASP A 118 -11.20 -18.56 8.35
CA ASP A 118 -12.16 -19.26 9.21
C ASP A 118 -13.63 -18.98 8.84
N GLY A 119 -13.88 -18.16 7.82
CA GLY A 119 -15.22 -17.84 7.31
C GLY A 119 -15.92 -16.72 8.06
N ASN A 120 -15.22 -16.02 8.95
CA ASN A 120 -15.79 -14.86 9.63
C ASN A 120 -15.93 -13.68 8.66
N ARG A 121 -17.05 -12.96 8.77
CA ARG A 121 -17.38 -11.79 7.94
C ARG A 121 -18.05 -10.74 8.80
N ALA A 122 -18.07 -9.50 8.34
CA ALA A 122 -18.91 -8.48 8.92
C ALA A 122 -20.39 -8.87 8.82
N PRO A 123 -21.23 -8.43 9.77
CA PRO A 123 -22.67 -8.59 9.67
C PRO A 123 -23.22 -7.95 8.38
N GLU A 124 -24.30 -8.52 7.85
CA GLU A 124 -24.97 -7.96 6.67
C GLU A 124 -25.38 -6.50 6.92
N GLY A 125 -25.03 -5.60 5.99
CA GLY A 125 -25.30 -4.17 6.10
C GLY A 125 -24.32 -3.39 6.98
N TYR A 126 -23.19 -3.99 7.36
CA TYR A 126 -22.09 -3.25 7.97
C TYR A 126 -21.48 -2.28 6.96
N GLU A 127 -21.94 -1.03 6.98
CA GLU A 127 -21.28 0.04 6.24
C GLU A 127 -19.96 0.37 6.96
N GLY A 128 -18.85 0.22 6.23
CA GLY A 128 -17.51 0.52 6.72
C GLY A 128 -17.28 2.02 6.92
N MET A 129 -16.04 2.45 6.71
CA MET A 129 -15.67 3.85 6.85
C MET A 129 -16.15 4.65 5.63
N GLN A 130 -16.95 5.68 5.83
CA GLN A 130 -17.35 6.57 4.74
C GLN A 130 -16.14 7.42 4.32
N HIS A 131 -15.52 7.08 3.20
CA HIS A 131 -14.44 7.87 2.61
C HIS A 131 -15.04 9.05 1.83
N VAL A 132 -14.43 10.23 1.93
CA VAL A 132 -14.70 11.31 0.97
C VAL A 132 -14.01 10.91 -0.34
N GLU A 133 -14.80 10.44 -1.30
CA GLU A 133 -14.28 10.00 -2.59
C GLU A 133 -14.02 11.21 -3.50
N THR A 134 -12.74 11.47 -3.78
CA THR A 134 -12.34 12.01 -5.09
C THR A 134 -12.10 10.78 -5.95
N ASP A 135 -12.82 10.65 -7.06
CA ASP A 135 -12.79 9.46 -7.93
C ASP A 135 -11.33 9.10 -8.32
N PRO A 136 -10.77 7.98 -7.85
CA PRO A 136 -9.38 7.61 -8.15
C PRO A 136 -9.18 7.29 -9.63
N ASP A 137 -10.23 6.88 -10.35
CA ASP A 137 -10.18 6.65 -11.80
C ASP A 137 -10.24 7.99 -12.58
N SER A 138 -10.54 9.11 -11.91
CA SER A 138 -10.43 10.46 -12.47
C SER A 138 -9.04 11.09 -12.30
N VAL A 139 -8.14 10.43 -11.55
CA VAL A 139 -6.74 10.85 -11.46
C VAL A 139 -6.09 10.60 -12.83
N PRO A 140 -5.42 11.59 -13.42
CA PRO A 140 -4.70 11.40 -14.68
C PRO A 140 -3.74 10.22 -14.54
N GLN A 141 -3.94 9.18 -15.34
CA GLN A 141 -2.96 8.10 -15.42
C GLN A 141 -1.72 8.63 -16.13
N PRO A 142 -0.51 8.19 -15.72
CA PRO A 142 0.68 8.48 -16.49
C PRO A 142 0.46 7.98 -17.93
N ASP A 143 0.83 8.82 -18.90
CA ASP A 143 0.66 8.49 -20.31
C ASP A 143 1.53 7.28 -20.64
N ALA A 144 0.92 6.21 -21.17
CA ALA A 144 1.64 4.99 -21.52
C ALA A 144 2.64 5.20 -22.68
N GLU A 145 2.53 6.33 -23.40
CA GLU A 145 3.49 6.73 -24.43
C GLU A 145 4.72 7.47 -23.86
N VAL A 146 4.70 7.86 -22.58
CA VAL A 146 5.88 8.38 -21.90
C VAL A 146 6.71 7.18 -21.44
N GLU A 147 7.79 6.91 -22.16
CA GLU A 147 8.81 5.95 -21.73
C GLU A 147 9.33 6.42 -20.35
N GLN A 148 8.92 5.71 -19.31
CA GLN A 148 9.55 5.84 -18.00
C GLN A 148 10.82 5.01 -18.04
N ASP A 149 11.94 5.59 -17.61
CA ASP A 149 13.18 4.85 -17.49
C ASP A 149 12.93 3.61 -16.62
N THR A 150 13.36 2.46 -17.12
CA THR A 150 13.31 1.25 -16.31
C THR A 150 14.18 1.45 -15.07
N LEU A 151 13.84 0.78 -13.96
CA LEU A 151 14.66 0.82 -12.75
C LEU A 151 16.14 0.50 -13.06
N GLU A 152 16.38 -0.39 -14.02
CA GLU A 152 17.72 -0.76 -14.47
C GLU A 152 18.43 0.35 -15.25
N GLU A 153 17.71 1.11 -16.09
CA GLU A 153 18.25 2.28 -16.79
C GLU A 153 18.51 3.45 -15.84
N ALA A 154 17.58 3.72 -14.93
CA ALA A 154 17.75 4.74 -13.89
C ALA A 154 18.99 4.47 -13.04
N ILE A 155 19.21 3.20 -12.62
CA ILE A 155 20.43 2.80 -11.88
C ILE A 155 21.69 2.94 -12.73
N ALA A 156 21.60 2.70 -14.04
CA ALA A 156 22.75 2.80 -14.95
C ALA A 156 23.21 4.26 -15.15
N GLU A 157 22.29 5.22 -15.07
CA GLU A 157 22.56 6.66 -15.19
C GLU A 157 23.16 7.28 -13.91
N LEU A 158 22.99 6.64 -12.74
CA LEU A 158 23.61 7.06 -11.50
C LEU A 158 25.13 7.04 -11.59
N ASP A 159 25.77 8.06 -11.01
CA ASP A 159 27.22 8.10 -10.91
C ASP A 159 27.79 7.13 -9.87
N ASP A 160 29.11 6.93 -9.88
CA ASP A 160 29.79 5.96 -9.00
C ASP A 160 29.64 6.33 -7.51
N GLU A 161 29.40 7.60 -7.16
CA GLU A 161 29.24 8.07 -5.79
C GLU A 161 27.80 7.83 -5.30
N GLU A 162 26.80 8.13 -6.13
CA GLU A 162 25.38 7.87 -5.90
C GLU A 162 25.08 6.36 -5.81
N ARG A 163 25.69 5.55 -6.68
CA ARG A 163 25.53 4.10 -6.66
C ARG A 163 26.14 3.47 -5.41
N GLN A 164 27.28 4.01 -4.95
CA GLN A 164 27.95 3.52 -3.75
C GLN A 164 27.18 3.92 -2.47
N ALA A 165 26.50 5.07 -2.47
CA ALA A 165 25.60 5.45 -1.38
C ALA A 165 24.42 4.47 -1.26
N LEU A 166 23.82 4.05 -2.38
CA LEU A 166 22.77 3.03 -2.40
C LEU A 166 23.30 1.66 -1.96
N GLU A 167 24.44 1.19 -2.47
CA GLU A 167 25.04 -0.09 -2.05
C GLU A 167 25.40 -0.12 -0.56
N THR A 168 25.79 1.01 0.01
CA THR A 168 26.13 1.10 1.45
C THR A 168 24.88 0.98 2.34
N ASP A 169 23.70 1.38 1.85
CA ASP A 169 22.41 1.25 2.57
C ASP A 169 21.93 -0.23 2.62
N PHE A 170 22.26 -1.04 1.60
CA PHE A 170 21.93 -2.48 1.57
C PHE A 170 22.97 -3.37 2.25
N GLY A 171 24.19 -2.87 2.51
CA GLY A 171 25.27 -3.63 3.13
C GLY A 171 25.11 -3.88 4.64
N ASP A 172 24.19 -3.15 5.31
CA ASP A 172 23.88 -3.30 6.74
C ASP A 172 22.70 -4.28 6.99
N LEU A 173 22.10 -4.81 5.91
CA LEU A 173 21.15 -5.93 5.96
C LEU A 173 21.94 -7.24 5.93
N ASP A 174 22.43 -7.67 7.10
CA ASP A 174 22.94 -9.02 7.32
C ASP A 174 21.81 -10.05 7.03
N ILE A 175 21.80 -10.62 5.82
CA ILE A 175 21.06 -11.85 5.45
C ILE A 175 21.95 -13.08 5.66
#